data_AF-A0ABD7X2I4-F1
#
_entry.id   AF-A0ABD7X2I4-F1
#
_cell.length_a   1.000
_cell.length_b   1.000
_cell.length_c   1.000
_cell.angle_alpha   90.00
_cell.angle_beta   90.00
_cell.angle_gamma   90.00
#
_symmetry.space_group_name_H-M   'P 1'
#
loop_
_entity.id
_entity.type
_entity.pdbx_description
1 polymer ?
#
loop_
_entity_poly.entity_id
_entity_poly.type
_entity_poly.pdbx_seq_one_letter_code
_entity_poly.pdbx_strand_id
1 'polypeptide(L)'
;MDTMIAKWIPVPYFQIDQEGTILNSSNTTHSYFPATSTIWNIIHQEDRDKAILMLSQSANSYPITKHLILQIRNNLFGNFKCTIQWKDGIGHLVCTEAKNIKDSIITPSSVQKSLINTQKRLEESEKHLNNVAKIVSIRKH
;
A
#
# COMPACT_ATOMS: atom_id res chain seq x y z
N MET A 1 -7.47 -22.62 -22.24
CA MET A 1 -7.43 -23.86 -21.43
C MET A 1 -6.33 -23.62 -20.40
N ASP A 2 -6.68 -23.17 -19.18
CA ASP A 2 -5.78 -23.06 -17.99
C ASP A 2 -6.41 -22.32 -16.78
N THR A 3 -7.73 -22.04 -16.78
CA THR A 3 -8.43 -21.43 -15.65
C THR A 3 -8.38 -22.25 -14.35
N MET A 4 -8.08 -23.55 -14.45
CA MET A 4 -7.95 -24.47 -13.32
C MET A 4 -6.65 -24.30 -12.53
N ILE A 5 -5.54 -23.89 -13.17
CA ILE A 5 -4.23 -23.80 -12.50
C ILE A 5 -4.21 -22.61 -11.53
N ALA A 6 -4.79 -21.48 -11.93
CA ALA A 6 -4.87 -20.28 -11.11
C ALA A 6 -5.47 -20.53 -9.71
N LYS A 7 -6.48 -21.41 -9.61
CA LYS A 7 -7.17 -21.73 -8.36
C LYS A 7 -6.24 -22.29 -7.29
N TRP A 8 -5.21 -23.04 -7.69
CA TRP A 8 -4.31 -23.77 -6.80
C TRP A 8 -3.05 -23.01 -6.41
N ILE A 9 -2.87 -21.78 -6.91
CA ILE A 9 -1.72 -20.96 -6.54
C ILE A 9 -1.79 -20.63 -5.03
N PRO A 10 -0.74 -20.96 -4.25
CA PRO A 10 -0.77 -20.88 -2.79
C PRO A 10 -0.53 -19.45 -2.25
N VAL A 11 -0.73 -18.44 -3.08
CA VAL A 11 -0.59 -17.01 -2.75
C VAL A 11 -1.73 -16.23 -3.37
N PRO A 12 -2.10 -15.06 -2.82
CA PRO A 12 -3.11 -14.23 -3.45
C PRO A 12 -2.67 -13.84 -4.87
N TYR A 13 -3.47 -14.27 -5.83
CA TYR A 13 -3.16 -14.20 -7.25
C TYR A 13 -4.42 -13.83 -8.04
N PHE A 14 -4.24 -12.97 -9.03
CA PHE A 14 -5.26 -12.50 -9.94
C PHE A 14 -4.78 -12.63 -11.38
N GLN A 15 -5.70 -13.01 -12.28
CA GLN A 15 -5.59 -12.74 -13.70
C GLN A 15 -6.48 -11.54 -14.00
N ILE A 16 -5.91 -10.51 -14.62
CA ILE A 16 -6.64 -9.28 -14.94
C ILE A 16 -6.48 -8.90 -16.41
N ASP A 17 -7.44 -8.14 -16.94
CA ASP A 17 -7.27 -7.41 -18.21
C ASP A 17 -6.58 -6.04 -17.97
N GLN A 18 -6.31 -5.32 -19.07
CA GLN A 18 -5.64 -4.01 -19.07
C GLN A 18 -6.43 -2.93 -18.31
N GLU A 19 -7.74 -3.10 -18.24
CA GLU A 19 -8.67 -2.24 -17.51
C GLU A 19 -8.71 -2.57 -16.02
N GLY A 20 -8.07 -3.67 -15.57
CA GLY A 20 -8.03 -4.11 -14.19
C GLY A 20 -9.25 -4.93 -13.77
N THR A 21 -10.07 -5.41 -14.71
CA THR A 21 -11.11 -6.41 -14.46
C THR A 21 -10.48 -7.73 -14.09
N ILE A 22 -11.01 -8.40 -13.06
CA ILE A 22 -10.54 -9.70 -12.61
C ILE A 22 -11.19 -10.78 -13.48
N LEU A 23 -10.37 -11.43 -14.28
CA LEU A 23 -10.74 -12.56 -15.13
C LEU A 23 -10.78 -13.87 -14.34
N ASN A 24 -9.84 -14.03 -13.39
CA ASN A 24 -9.75 -15.22 -12.53
C ASN A 24 -8.92 -14.93 -11.27
N SER A 25 -9.03 -15.77 -10.26
CA SER A 25 -8.24 -15.63 -9.03
C SER A 25 -7.97 -16.97 -8.35
N SER A 26 -6.96 -17.00 -7.49
CA SER A 26 -6.67 -18.19 -6.67
C SER A 26 -7.67 -18.37 -5.53
N ASN A 27 -7.77 -19.59 -4.99
CA ASN A 27 -8.54 -19.82 -3.77
C ASN A 27 -7.96 -19.03 -2.57
N THR A 28 -6.63 -18.87 -2.54
CA THR A 28 -5.93 -18.09 -1.52
C THR A 28 -6.41 -16.63 -1.53
N THR A 29 -6.62 -16.04 -2.71
CA THR A 29 -7.14 -14.68 -2.88
C THR A 29 -8.43 -14.44 -2.10
N HIS A 30 -9.34 -15.42 -2.14
CA HIS A 30 -10.62 -15.34 -1.44
C HIS A 30 -10.48 -15.32 0.08
N SER A 31 -9.37 -15.84 0.63
CA SER A 31 -9.12 -15.79 2.08
C SER A 31 -8.67 -14.40 2.54
N TYR A 32 -8.00 -13.64 1.68
CA TYR A 32 -7.45 -12.32 1.99
C TYR A 32 -8.41 -11.18 1.67
N PHE A 33 -9.00 -11.20 0.47
CA PHE A 33 -9.67 -10.05 -0.10
C PHE A 33 -11.20 -10.24 -0.17
N PRO A 34 -11.99 -9.15 -0.14
CA PRO A 34 -13.40 -9.21 -0.45
C PRO A 34 -13.62 -9.64 -1.91
N ALA A 35 -14.77 -10.24 -2.19
CA ALA A 35 -15.17 -10.55 -3.57
C ALA A 35 -15.34 -9.24 -4.37
N THR A 36 -14.66 -9.14 -5.50
CA THR A 36 -14.72 -7.98 -6.39
C THR A 36 -14.50 -8.40 -7.85
N SER A 37 -15.11 -7.68 -8.79
CA SER A 37 -14.90 -7.85 -10.23
C SER A 37 -13.71 -7.08 -10.76
N THR A 38 -13.13 -6.17 -9.98
CA THR A 38 -11.98 -5.35 -10.39
C THR A 38 -11.01 -5.13 -9.24
N ILE A 39 -9.72 -5.06 -9.57
CA ILE A 39 -8.65 -4.74 -8.61
C ILE A 39 -8.78 -3.34 -8.04
N TRP A 40 -9.42 -2.40 -8.76
CA TRP A 40 -9.51 -1.00 -8.31
C TRP A 40 -10.33 -0.84 -7.03
N ASN A 41 -11.22 -1.79 -6.74
CA ASN A 41 -12.05 -1.78 -5.54
C ASN A 41 -11.28 -2.18 -4.27
N ILE A 42 -10.16 -2.89 -4.42
CA ILE A 42 -9.32 -3.29 -3.29
C ILE A 42 -8.09 -2.41 -3.14
N ILE A 43 -7.74 -1.57 -4.12
CA ILE A 43 -6.59 -0.67 -4.02
C ILE A 43 -6.99 0.59 -3.25
N HIS A 44 -6.23 0.91 -2.21
CA HIS A 44 -6.43 2.13 -1.43
C HIS A 44 -6.26 3.38 -2.32
N GLN A 45 -7.05 4.42 -2.06
CA GLN A 45 -7.08 5.62 -2.88
C GLN A 45 -5.70 6.28 -3.06
N GLU A 46 -4.89 6.33 -2.00
CA GLU A 46 -3.53 6.91 -2.04
C GLU A 46 -2.55 6.17 -2.96
N ASP A 47 -2.84 4.91 -3.31
CA ASP A 47 -1.97 4.07 -4.13
C ASP A 47 -2.49 3.86 -5.56
N ARG A 48 -3.58 4.54 -5.95
CA ARG A 48 -4.14 4.44 -7.31
C ARG A 48 -3.15 4.84 -8.39
N ASP A 49 -2.40 5.92 -8.22
CA ASP A 49 -1.41 6.36 -9.22
C ASP A 49 -0.28 5.36 -9.38
N LYS A 50 0.15 4.72 -8.27
CA LYS A 50 1.15 3.64 -8.31
C LYS A 50 0.61 2.43 -9.06
N ALA A 51 -0.66 2.10 -8.84
CA ALA A 51 -1.32 0.99 -9.52
C ALA A 51 -1.51 1.27 -11.02
N ILE A 52 -1.94 2.47 -11.41
CA ILE A 52 -2.04 2.88 -12.82
C ILE A 52 -0.69 2.69 -13.53
N LEU A 53 0.39 3.21 -12.94
CA LEU A 53 1.74 3.06 -13.52
C LEU A 53 2.20 1.60 -13.63
N MET A 54 1.81 0.77 -12.66
CA MET A 54 2.11 -0.66 -12.64
C MET A 54 1.32 -1.42 -13.70
N LEU A 55 0.06 -1.05 -13.94
CA LEU A 55 -0.83 -1.73 -14.88
C LEU A 55 -0.65 -1.26 -16.33
N SER A 56 -0.20 -0.02 -16.56
CA SER A 56 0.00 0.56 -17.90
C SER A 56 1.18 -0.01 -18.70
N GLN A 57 1.68 -1.18 -18.31
CA GLN A 57 2.90 -1.77 -18.84
C GLN A 57 2.55 -2.71 -19.99
N SER A 58 3.38 -2.73 -21.03
CA SER A 58 3.11 -3.55 -22.21
C SER A 58 3.25 -5.05 -21.93
N ALA A 59 2.52 -5.84 -22.72
CA ALA A 59 2.77 -7.28 -22.84
C ALA A 59 4.24 -7.49 -23.26
N ASN A 60 4.93 -8.42 -22.57
CA ASN A 60 6.37 -8.71 -22.70
C ASN A 60 7.34 -7.82 -21.90
N SER A 61 6.84 -6.95 -21.02
CA SER A 61 7.69 -6.27 -20.04
C SER A 61 8.21 -7.23 -18.95
N TYR A 62 9.36 -6.89 -18.36
CA TYR A 62 9.84 -7.58 -17.16
C TYR A 62 8.81 -7.47 -16.03
N PRO A 63 8.73 -8.45 -15.11
CA PRO A 63 7.82 -8.36 -13.97
C PRO A 63 8.06 -7.09 -13.16
N ILE A 64 7.00 -6.33 -12.90
CA ILE A 64 7.08 -5.07 -12.15
C ILE A 64 6.50 -5.28 -10.78
N THR A 65 7.20 -4.76 -9.78
CA THR A 65 6.80 -4.85 -8.37
C THR A 65 6.57 -3.47 -7.78
N LYS A 66 5.44 -3.30 -7.09
CA LYS A 66 5.13 -2.13 -6.26
C LYS A 66 4.58 -2.58 -4.91
N HIS A 67 4.79 -1.74 -3.89
CA HIS A 67 4.10 -1.89 -2.61
C HIS A 67 2.80 -1.11 -2.69
N LEU A 68 1.68 -1.82 -2.47
CA LEU A 68 0.34 -1.26 -2.51
C LEU A 68 -0.39 -1.57 -1.20
N ILE A 69 -1.13 -0.59 -0.70
CA ILE A 69 -2.09 -0.76 0.38
C ILE A 69 -3.36 -1.34 -0.24
N LEU A 70 -3.72 -2.55 0.18
CA LEU A 70 -4.91 -3.26 -0.30
C LEU A 70 -5.91 -3.44 0.84
N GLN A 71 -7.19 -3.28 0.52
CA GLN A 71 -8.30 -3.61 1.41
C GLN A 71 -8.43 -5.13 1.51
N ILE A 72 -8.25 -5.66 2.71
CA ILE A 72 -8.52 -7.05 3.05
C ILE A 72 -9.96 -7.22 3.55
N ARG A 73 -10.37 -8.46 3.82
CA ARG A 73 -11.66 -8.73 4.47
C ARG A 73 -11.80 -7.91 5.77
N ASN A 74 -13.04 -7.57 6.12
CA ASN A 74 -13.41 -6.76 7.29
C ASN A 74 -13.06 -5.27 7.19
N ASN A 75 -12.87 -4.73 5.98
CA ASN A 75 -12.59 -3.30 5.73
C ASN A 75 -11.28 -2.81 6.36
N LEU A 76 -10.36 -3.71 6.66
CA LEU A 76 -9.00 -3.39 7.08
C LEU A 76 -8.11 -3.22 5.84
N PHE A 77 -6.95 -2.59 6.03
CA PHE A 77 -5.96 -2.40 4.99
C PHE A 77 -4.64 -3.04 5.38
N GLY A 78 -4.00 -3.72 4.43
CA GLY A 78 -2.68 -4.31 4.58
C GLY A 78 -1.71 -3.81 3.51
N ASN A 79 -0.42 -3.82 3.82
CA ASN A 79 0.63 -3.53 2.84
C ASN A 79 1.03 -4.81 2.11
N PHE A 80 0.93 -4.79 0.79
CA PHE A 80 1.25 -5.92 -0.06
C PHE A 80 2.36 -5.58 -1.04
N LYS A 81 3.30 -6.50 -1.19
CA LYS A 81 4.21 -6.56 -2.33
C LYS A 81 3.43 -7.15 -3.50
N CYS A 82 3.06 -6.29 -4.45
CA CYS A 82 2.30 -6.64 -5.64
C CYS A 82 3.25 -6.73 -6.84
N THR A 83 3.32 -7.88 -7.49
CA THR A 83 4.12 -8.12 -8.69
C THR A 83 3.22 -8.51 -9.85
N ILE A 84 3.31 -7.78 -10.97
CA ILE A 84 2.58 -8.09 -12.19
C ILE A 84 3.52 -8.47 -13.32
N GLN A 85 3.11 -9.45 -14.11
CA GLN A 85 3.69 -9.77 -15.41
C GLN A 85 2.58 -9.90 -16.45
N TRP A 86 2.73 -9.19 -17.56
CA TRP A 86 1.78 -9.29 -18.68
C TRP A 86 2.22 -10.38 -19.66
N LYS A 87 1.31 -11.30 -19.96
CA LYS A 87 1.52 -12.35 -20.96
C LYS A 87 0.24 -12.54 -21.76
N ASP A 88 0.35 -12.49 -23.09
CA ASP A 88 -0.77 -12.71 -24.01
C ASP A 88 -2.02 -11.84 -23.71
N GLY A 89 -1.79 -10.58 -23.29
CA GLY A 89 -2.86 -9.64 -22.91
C GLY A 89 -3.44 -9.84 -21.51
N ILE A 90 -3.00 -10.86 -20.77
CA ILE A 90 -3.44 -11.15 -19.40
C ILE A 90 -2.37 -10.70 -18.41
N GLY A 91 -2.79 -9.91 -17.42
CA GLY A 91 -1.97 -9.49 -16.29
C GLY A 91 -1.97 -10.56 -15.22
N HIS A 92 -0.83 -11.18 -14.97
CA HIS A 92 -0.61 -12.14 -13.90
C HIS A 92 -0.11 -11.39 -12.66
N LEU A 93 -1.01 -11.09 -11.74
CA LEU A 93 -0.75 -10.28 -10.55
C LEU A 93 -0.68 -11.16 -9.30
N VAL A 94 0.45 -11.14 -8.60
CA VAL A 94 0.65 -11.79 -7.30
C VAL A 94 0.78 -10.72 -6.22
N CYS A 95 0.02 -10.83 -5.14
CA CYS A 95 0.06 -9.91 -4.00
C CYS A 95 0.40 -10.70 -2.73
N THR A 96 1.60 -10.51 -2.18
CA THR A 96 2.01 -11.14 -0.91
C THR A 96 2.14 -10.08 0.17
N GLU A 97 1.76 -10.39 1.40
CA GLU A 97 1.91 -9.44 2.51
C GLU A 97 3.38 -9.01 2.63
N ALA A 98 3.61 -7.71 2.62
CA ALA A 98 4.92 -7.17 2.88
C ALA A 98 5.19 -7.30 4.38
N LYS A 99 5.92 -8.35 4.79
CA LYS A 99 6.36 -8.53 6.17
C LYS A 99 7.26 -7.36 6.59
N ASN A 100 6.67 -6.32 7.15
CA ASN A 100 7.36 -5.37 8.03
C ASN A 100 6.89 -5.64 9.45
N ILE A 101 7.55 -6.60 10.10
CA ILE A 101 7.49 -6.80 11.55
C ILE A 101 8.24 -5.63 12.20
N LYS A 102 7.69 -4.41 12.15
CA LYS A 102 7.92 -3.35 13.16
C LYS A 102 7.13 -2.04 13.00
N ASP A 103 6.71 -1.59 11.80
CA ASP A 103 6.23 -0.19 11.66
C ASP A 103 4.88 0.03 10.95
N SER A 104 4.04 -1.00 10.78
CA SER A 104 2.77 -0.86 10.04
C SER A 104 1.58 -0.47 10.94
N ILE A 105 1.70 0.61 11.72
CA ILE A 105 0.53 1.47 11.95
C ILE A 105 0.54 2.46 10.80
N ILE A 106 -0.16 2.11 9.72
CA ILE A 106 -0.38 3.02 8.59
C ILE A 106 -1.32 4.11 9.09
N THR A 107 -0.74 5.14 9.71
CA THR A 107 -1.41 6.42 9.86
C THR A 107 -1.54 7.03 8.45
N PRO A 108 -2.73 7.50 8.04
CA PRO A 108 -2.93 8.16 6.75
C PRO A 108 -1.85 9.22 6.51
N SER A 109 -1.46 9.46 5.25
CA SER A 109 -0.40 10.42 4.91
C SER A 109 -0.66 11.82 5.50
N SER A 110 -1.93 12.22 5.62
CA SER A 110 -2.36 13.46 6.28
C SER A 110 -2.07 13.48 7.79
N VAL A 111 -2.26 12.34 8.46
CA VAL A 111 -1.97 12.17 9.88
C VAL A 111 -0.47 12.17 10.12
N GLN A 112 0.33 11.52 9.26
CA GLN A 112 1.79 11.61 9.33
C GLN A 112 2.29 13.04 9.15
N LYS A 113 1.78 13.78 8.16
CA LYS A 113 2.10 15.21 7.96
C LYS A 113 1.70 16.05 9.18
N SER A 114 0.53 15.79 9.76
CA SER A 114 0.07 16.47 10.96
C SER A 114 0.97 16.19 12.17
N LEU A 115 1.38 14.93 12.35
CA LEU A 115 2.30 14.53 13.43
C LEU A 115 3.68 15.16 13.26
N ILE A 116 4.26 15.15 12.06
CA ILE A 116 5.54 15.81 11.75
C ILE A 116 5.46 17.31 12.05
N ASN A 117 4.39 17.99 11.61
CA ASN A 117 4.18 19.41 11.88
C ASN A 117 4.00 19.70 13.37
N THR A 118 3.32 18.80 14.09
CA THR A 118 3.10 18.93 15.55
C THR A 118 4.41 18.76 16.30
N GLN A 119 5.22 17.78 15.92
CA GLN A 119 6.55 17.56 16.48
C GLN A 119 7.44 18.79 16.30
N LYS A 120 7.48 19.35 15.08
CA LYS A 120 8.25 20.58 14.79
C LYS A 120 7.82 21.76 15.68
N ARG A 121 6.52 21.96 15.88
CA ARG A 121 5.98 23.02 16.74
C ARG A 121 6.34 22.83 18.22
N LEU A 122 6.37 21.58 18.69
CA LEU A 122 6.79 21.25 20.06
C LEU A 122 8.26 21.59 20.27
N GLU A 123 9.14 21.21 19.33
CA GLU A 123 10.57 21.51 19.38
C GLU A 123 10.85 23.03 19.36
N GLU A 124 10.11 23.79 18.57
CA GLU A 124 10.20 25.26 18.55
C GLU A 124 9.75 25.87 19.89
N SER A 125 8.68 25.34 20.48
CA SER A 125 8.17 25.79 21.78
C SER A 125 9.15 25.50 22.91
N GLU A 126 9.77 24.31 22.90
CA GLU A 126 10.79 23.91 23.87
C GLU A 126 12.03 24.82 23.78
N LYS A 127 12.50 25.14 22.57
CA LYS A 127 13.59 26.12 22.37
C LYS A 127 13.23 27.49 22.93
N HIS A 128 12.00 27.95 22.71
CA HIS A 128 11.54 29.24 23.23
C HIS A 128 11.52 29.26 24.76
N LEU A 129 10.95 28.22 25.38
CA LEU A 129 10.91 28.07 26.85
C LEU A 129 12.31 28.04 27.46
N ASN A 130 13.25 27.30 26.84
CA ASN A 130 14.64 27.24 27.30
C ASN A 130 15.36 28.59 27.21
N ASN A 131 15.09 29.39 26.17
CA ASN A 131 15.63 30.73 26.05
C ASN A 131 15.06 31.68 27.11
N VAL A 132 13.75 31.63 27.35
CA VAL A 132 13.09 32.42 28.40
C VAL A 132 13.64 32.04 29.79
N ALA A 133 13.80 30.74 30.07
CA ALA A 133 14.36 30.27 31.34
C ALA A 133 15.78 30.80 31.57
N LYS A 134 16.64 30.80 30.54
CA LYS A 134 18.00 31.38 30.61
C LYS A 134 17.97 32.87 30.93
N ILE A 135 17.09 33.64 30.29
CA ILE A 135 16.95 35.09 30.54
C ILE A 135 16.50 35.35 31.99
N VAL A 136 15.54 34.56 32.49
CA VAL A 136 15.04 34.68 33.86
C VAL A 136 16.12 34.29 34.88
N SER A 137 16.95 33.28 34.60
CA SER A 137 18.07 32.92 35.48
C SER A 137 19.18 33.97 35.52
N ILE A 138 19.43 34.69 34.41
CA ILE A 138 20.43 35.77 34.37
C ILE A 138 19.97 36.98 35.18
N ARG A 139 18.67 37.30 35.18
CA ARG A 139 18.11 38.44 35.94
C ARG A 139 18.01 38.22 37.45
N LYS A 140 18.27 37.00 37.95
CA LYS A 140 18.22 36.66 39.38
C LYS A 140 19.59 36.77 40.08
N HIS A 141 20.64 37.15 39.35
CA HIS A 141 21.98 37.41 39.89
C HIS A 141 22.31 38.90 39.84
#